data_AF-A0A2E0SKJ0-F1
#
_entry.id   AF-A0A2E0SKJ0-F1
#
_cell.length_a   1.000
_cell.length_b   1.000
_cell.length_c   1.000
_cell.angle_alpha   90.00
_cell.angle_beta   90.00
_cell.angle_gamma   90.00
#
_symmetry.space_group_name_H-M   'P 1'
#
loop_
_entity.id
_entity.type
_entity.pdbx_description
1 polymer ?
#
loop_
_entity_poly.entity_id
_entity_poly.type
_entity_poly.pdbx_seq_one_letter_code
_entity_poly.pdbx_strand_id
1 'polypeptide(L)'
;MQDESPSPEREPQDSGSFEPTAHEIRHSQASALVPEHIATGVYSTGAMVFQGAHEFVVDFMMRLGKPHQLVARIVLAPSVIPSILRALQSNLDSYDRQFHPEKLQQSASETAPNTTAENPPASASHAVASGPPGSSESIVNPHPDAKVQPPNQGDQTQQIEELYAELKITPEVMSGQYANAVLIGHSANEISFDFITTFFPRSSVASRIHMAIPTARRLLDSLRQAHRQYQQRQTKPPEPPTAPEPPPPEPPAPDTPPENPE
;
A
#
# COMPACT_ATOMS: atom_id res chain seq x y z
N MET A 1 13.33 -58.35 -67.12
CA MET A 1 13.66 -58.21 -65.69
C MET A 1 14.39 -56.88 -65.52
N GLN A 2 13.64 -55.81 -65.27
CA GLN A 2 14.11 -54.62 -64.55
C GLN A 2 12.90 -54.16 -63.74
N ASP A 3 12.97 -54.40 -62.43
CA ASP A 3 12.05 -53.91 -61.41
C ASP A 3 12.14 -52.39 -61.35
N GLU A 4 11.01 -51.71 -61.52
CA GLU A 4 10.88 -50.27 -61.28
C GLU A 4 10.36 -50.09 -59.84
N SER A 5 11.28 -49.82 -58.91
CA SER A 5 10.94 -49.50 -57.52
C SER A 5 10.25 -48.12 -57.46
N PRO A 6 9.08 -47.98 -56.81
CA PRO A 6 8.49 -46.67 -56.60
C PRO A 6 9.32 -45.89 -55.57
N SER A 7 9.55 -44.61 -55.85
CA SER A 7 10.20 -43.66 -54.95
C SER A 7 9.36 -43.46 -53.68
N PRO A 8 9.97 -43.24 -52.50
CA PRO A 8 9.22 -43.02 -51.28
C PRO A 8 8.52 -41.65 -51.33
N GLU A 9 7.21 -41.64 -51.12
CA GLU A 9 6.40 -40.45 -50.85
C GLU A 9 7.06 -39.64 -49.73
N ARG A 10 7.42 -38.39 -50.02
CA ARG A 10 7.77 -37.43 -48.95
C ARG A 10 6.47 -37.05 -48.25
N GLU A 11 6.28 -37.56 -47.04
CA GLU A 11 5.27 -37.02 -46.14
C GLU A 11 5.52 -35.51 -45.94
N PRO A 12 4.47 -34.67 -45.95
CA PRO A 12 4.63 -33.28 -45.56
C PRO A 12 4.99 -33.26 -44.07
N GLN A 13 6.21 -32.82 -43.75
CA GLN A 13 6.58 -32.45 -42.38
C GLN A 13 5.81 -31.19 -42.00
N ASP A 14 4.53 -31.34 -41.64
CA ASP A 14 3.81 -30.35 -40.83
C ASP A 14 4.16 -30.59 -39.36
N SER A 15 5.42 -30.30 -39.02
CA SER A 15 5.80 -30.08 -37.63
C SER A 15 5.65 -28.60 -37.33
N GLY A 16 4.41 -28.11 -37.37
CA GLY A 16 4.02 -26.83 -36.78
C GLY A 16 4.14 -26.90 -35.27
N SER A 17 5.36 -27.04 -34.74
CA SER A 17 5.64 -26.80 -33.33
C SER A 17 5.39 -25.32 -33.07
N PHE A 18 4.24 -25.01 -32.47
CA PHE A 18 4.01 -23.71 -31.86
C PHE A 18 5.00 -23.55 -30.70
N GLU A 19 6.23 -23.14 -31.01
CA GLU A 19 7.18 -22.76 -29.97
C GLU A 19 6.70 -21.44 -29.35
N PRO A 20 6.52 -21.38 -28.02
CA PRO A 20 6.11 -20.15 -27.35
C PRO A 20 7.15 -19.07 -27.59
N THR A 21 6.83 -18.09 -28.43
CA THR A 21 7.75 -17.00 -28.77
C THR A 21 7.55 -15.84 -27.80
N ALA A 22 8.57 -15.54 -26.98
CA ALA A 22 8.56 -14.41 -26.07
C ALA A 22 8.97 -13.12 -26.80
N HIS A 23 8.11 -12.09 -26.74
CA HIS A 23 8.40 -10.76 -27.29
C HIS A 23 8.19 -9.69 -26.21
N GLU A 24 9.15 -8.80 -26.01
CA GLU A 24 8.99 -7.62 -25.18
C GLU A 24 8.25 -6.53 -25.98
N ILE A 25 7.13 -6.04 -25.45
CA ILE A 25 6.30 -5.05 -26.13
C ILE A 25 6.24 -3.77 -25.29
N ARG A 26 6.57 -2.63 -25.91
CA ARG A 26 6.53 -1.30 -25.29
C ARG A 26 5.36 -0.48 -25.86
N HIS A 27 4.51 0.03 -24.98
CA HIS A 27 3.34 0.85 -25.37
C HIS A 27 3.33 2.20 -24.65
N SER A 28 2.75 3.21 -25.32
CA SER A 28 2.46 4.51 -24.72
C SER A 28 1.12 4.49 -24.00
N GLN A 29 1.11 4.90 -22.73
CA GLN A 29 -0.07 4.94 -21.88
C GLN A 29 -1.01 6.11 -22.23
N ALA A 30 -0.52 7.13 -22.94
CA ALA A 30 -1.25 8.35 -23.26
C ALA A 30 -2.41 8.16 -24.27
N SER A 31 -2.53 6.97 -24.87
CA SER A 31 -3.55 6.65 -25.88
C SER A 31 -4.45 5.49 -25.44
N ALA A 32 -4.60 5.28 -24.13
CA ALA A 32 -5.44 4.22 -23.60
C ALA A 32 -6.91 4.38 -24.04
N LEU A 33 -7.53 3.28 -24.46
CA LEU A 33 -8.97 3.23 -24.72
C LEU A 33 -9.72 3.40 -23.39
N VAL A 34 -10.78 4.19 -23.39
CA VAL A 34 -11.71 4.27 -22.26
C VAL A 34 -12.99 3.52 -22.63
N PRO A 35 -13.27 2.36 -22.01
CA PRO A 35 -14.55 1.68 -22.20
C PRO A 35 -15.72 2.54 -21.75
N GLU A 36 -16.86 2.44 -22.44
CA GLU A 36 -18.04 3.29 -22.17
C GLU A 36 -18.54 3.17 -20.73
N HIS A 37 -18.62 1.95 -20.20
CA HIS A 37 -19.04 1.69 -18.82
C HIS A 37 -18.05 2.21 -17.76
N ILE A 38 -16.81 2.55 -18.15
CA ILE A 38 -15.78 3.12 -17.28
C ILE A 38 -15.70 4.64 -17.42
N ALA A 39 -16.25 5.21 -18.51
CA ALA A 39 -16.04 6.61 -18.88
C ALA A 39 -16.44 7.60 -17.79
N THR A 40 -17.54 7.34 -17.07
CA THR A 40 -18.02 8.16 -15.96
C THR A 40 -17.25 7.98 -14.67
N GLY A 41 -16.54 6.85 -14.53
CA GLY A 41 -15.87 6.46 -13.30
C GLY A 41 -16.80 6.23 -12.12
N VAL A 42 -16.18 6.01 -10.97
CA VAL A 42 -16.83 5.86 -9.67
C VAL A 42 -16.26 6.83 -8.65
N TYR A 43 -17.10 7.34 -7.75
CA TYR A 43 -16.65 8.18 -6.64
C TYR A 43 -16.20 7.35 -5.46
N SER A 44 -15.17 7.80 -4.76
CA SER A 44 -14.64 7.19 -3.55
C SER A 44 -14.48 8.21 -2.43
N THR A 45 -14.90 7.79 -1.23
CA THR A 45 -14.75 8.57 0.01
C THR A 45 -13.56 8.13 0.84
N GLY A 46 -12.88 7.05 0.44
CA GLY A 46 -11.81 6.43 1.20
C GLY A 46 -11.13 5.33 0.41
N ALA A 47 -9.92 5.00 0.83
CA ALA A 47 -9.20 3.87 0.29
C ALA A 47 -8.46 3.14 1.41
N MET A 48 -8.36 1.82 1.30
CA MET A 48 -7.48 0.98 2.11
C MET A 48 -6.39 0.41 1.21
N VAL A 49 -5.18 0.28 1.77
CA VAL A 49 -4.03 -0.26 1.06
C VAL A 49 -3.57 -1.52 1.79
N PHE A 50 -3.45 -2.61 1.05
CA PHE A 50 -2.94 -3.88 1.54
C PHE A 50 -1.68 -4.27 0.76
N GLN A 51 -0.68 -4.82 1.44
CA GLN A 51 0.53 -5.35 0.81
C GLN A 51 0.63 -6.88 0.95
N GLY A 52 0.41 -7.59 -0.16
CA GLY A 52 0.72 -9.00 -0.31
C GLY A 52 2.22 -9.22 -0.57
N ALA A 53 2.63 -10.49 -0.70
CA ALA A 53 4.02 -10.82 -1.03
C ALA A 53 4.45 -10.31 -2.42
N HIS A 54 3.51 -10.32 -3.38
CA HIS A 54 3.77 -10.02 -4.78
C HIS A 54 2.82 -8.97 -5.38
N GLU A 55 1.94 -8.38 -4.57
CA GLU A 55 0.91 -7.46 -5.03
C GLU A 55 0.58 -6.42 -3.96
N PHE A 56 0.07 -5.29 -4.43
CA PHE A 56 -0.60 -4.32 -3.61
C PHE A 56 -2.06 -4.28 -4.02
N VAL A 57 -2.95 -4.24 -3.03
CA VAL A 57 -4.39 -4.10 -3.26
C VAL A 57 -4.84 -2.76 -2.71
N VAL A 58 -5.51 -1.97 -3.53
CA VAL A 58 -6.11 -0.70 -3.13
C VAL A 58 -7.63 -0.81 -3.26
N ASP A 59 -8.28 -0.83 -2.10
CA ASP A 59 -9.73 -0.96 -1.98
C ASP A 59 -10.35 0.42 -1.77
N PHE A 60 -11.02 0.93 -2.80
CA PHE A 60 -11.74 2.19 -2.78
C PHE A 60 -13.17 1.96 -2.31
N MET A 61 -13.63 2.81 -1.39
CA MET A 61 -14.91 2.63 -0.72
C MET A 61 -15.79 3.88 -0.69
N MET A 62 -17.09 3.64 -0.74
CA MET A 62 -18.14 4.62 -0.49
C MET A 62 -18.68 4.42 0.92
N ARG A 63 -18.44 5.39 1.81
CA ARG A 63 -18.88 5.38 3.22
C ARG A 63 -20.05 6.34 3.47
N LEU A 64 -20.76 6.73 2.42
CA LEU A 64 -21.96 7.57 2.55
C LEU A 64 -23.15 6.68 2.92
N GLY A 65 -23.36 6.48 4.23
CA GLY A 65 -24.40 5.61 4.78
C GLY A 65 -23.95 4.16 5.01
N LYS A 66 -24.77 3.40 5.77
CA LYS A 66 -24.61 1.94 5.94
C LYS A 66 -25.55 1.20 4.97
N PRO A 67 -25.13 0.06 4.40
CA PRO A 67 -23.79 -0.52 4.50
C PRO A 67 -22.78 0.28 3.67
N HIS A 68 -21.54 0.36 4.15
CA HIS A 68 -20.44 0.88 3.36
C HIS A 68 -20.21 -0.02 2.15
N GLN A 69 -19.72 0.52 1.04
CA GLN A 69 -19.58 -0.26 -0.21
C GLN A 69 -18.15 -0.24 -0.70
N LEU A 70 -17.62 -1.41 -1.06
CA LEU A 70 -16.42 -1.51 -1.87
C LEU A 70 -16.80 -1.16 -3.31
N VAL A 71 -16.33 -0.03 -3.83
CA VAL A 71 -16.71 0.48 -5.16
C VAL A 71 -15.68 0.16 -6.23
N ALA A 72 -14.43 -0.06 -5.84
CA ALA A 72 -13.40 -0.56 -6.73
C ALA A 72 -12.29 -1.23 -5.92
N ARG A 73 -11.75 -2.32 -6.43
CA ARG A 73 -10.55 -2.98 -5.94
C ARG A 73 -9.52 -2.97 -7.05
N ILE A 74 -8.37 -2.37 -6.80
CA ILE A 74 -7.28 -2.28 -7.78
C ILE A 74 -6.11 -3.13 -7.30
N VAL A 75 -5.66 -4.04 -8.15
CA VAL A 75 -4.50 -4.89 -7.92
C VAL A 75 -3.32 -4.31 -8.69
N LEU A 76 -2.23 -4.03 -7.98
CA LEU A 76 -1.05 -3.36 -8.49
C LEU A 76 0.20 -4.21 -8.27
N ALA A 77 1.08 -4.25 -9.27
CA ALA A 77 2.40 -4.83 -9.09
C ALA A 77 3.28 -3.93 -8.18
N PRO A 78 4.09 -4.50 -7.27
CA PRO A 78 4.96 -3.73 -6.38
C PRO A 78 5.91 -2.77 -7.12
N SER A 79 6.38 -3.16 -8.31
CA SER A 79 7.26 -2.36 -9.16
C SER A 79 6.64 -1.03 -9.61
N VAL A 80 5.31 -0.92 -9.62
CA VAL A 80 4.56 0.26 -10.09
C VAL A 80 4.38 1.28 -8.97
N ILE A 81 4.41 0.86 -7.70
CA ILE A 81 4.13 1.71 -6.53
C ILE A 81 5.03 2.95 -6.45
N PRO A 82 6.36 2.87 -6.64
CA PRO A 82 7.20 4.08 -6.62
C PRO A 82 6.81 5.12 -7.67
N SER A 83 6.35 4.67 -8.84
CA SER A 83 5.87 5.56 -9.91
C SER A 83 4.57 6.26 -9.49
N ILE A 84 3.60 5.50 -8.96
CA ILE A 84 2.32 6.03 -8.45
C ILE A 84 2.54 7.06 -7.35
N LEU A 85 3.42 6.75 -6.38
CA LEU A 85 3.77 7.66 -5.30
C LEU A 85 4.31 9.00 -5.80
N ARG A 86 5.21 8.95 -6.78
CA ARG A 86 5.79 10.17 -7.38
C ARG A 86 4.76 10.95 -8.18
N ALA A 87 3.95 10.26 -8.99
CA ALA A 87 2.92 10.86 -9.83
C ALA A 87 1.83 11.54 -8.99
N LEU A 88 1.36 10.88 -7.92
CA LEU A 88 0.34 11.43 -7.03
C LEU A 88 0.88 12.62 -6.22
N GLN A 89 2.10 12.51 -5.68
CA GLN A 89 2.75 13.63 -4.99
C GLN A 89 2.90 14.84 -5.91
N SER A 90 3.48 14.65 -7.11
CA SER A 90 3.64 15.75 -8.06
C SER A 90 2.32 16.38 -8.48
N ASN A 91 1.25 15.59 -8.62
CA ASN A 91 -0.07 16.12 -8.92
C ASN A 91 -0.64 16.96 -7.77
N LEU A 92 -0.49 16.49 -6.53
CA LEU A 92 -0.92 17.22 -5.34
C LEU A 92 -0.13 18.53 -5.16
N ASP A 93 1.17 18.52 -5.44
CA ASP A 93 2.01 19.73 -5.41
C ASP A 93 1.58 20.73 -6.49
N SER A 94 1.31 20.25 -7.71
CA SER A 94 0.77 21.10 -8.79
C SER A 94 -0.59 21.68 -8.43
N TYR A 95 -1.48 20.88 -7.82
CA TYR A 95 -2.76 21.33 -7.31
C TYR A 95 -2.59 22.45 -6.26
N ASP A 96 -1.68 22.30 -5.31
CA ASP A 96 -1.43 23.32 -4.28
C ASP A 96 -0.94 24.63 -4.89
N ARG A 97 -0.04 24.56 -5.88
CA ARG A 97 0.44 25.75 -6.60
C ARG A 97 -0.65 26.44 -7.40
N GLN A 98 -1.55 25.66 -7.99
CA GLN A 98 -2.60 26.18 -8.86
C GLN A 98 -3.78 26.78 -8.07
N PHE A 99 -4.19 26.14 -6.98
CA PHE A 99 -5.43 26.47 -6.26
C PHE A 99 -5.22 27.04 -4.85
N HIS A 100 -4.00 26.97 -4.30
CA HIS A 100 -3.63 27.48 -2.96
C HIS A 100 -2.31 28.28 -3.00
N PRO A 101 -2.16 29.29 -3.90
CA PRO A 101 -0.90 30.02 -4.06
C PRO A 101 -0.43 30.74 -2.79
N GLU A 102 -1.35 31.11 -1.89
CA GLU A 102 -1.07 31.77 -0.62
C GLU A 102 -0.25 30.90 0.35
N LYS A 103 -0.40 29.56 0.31
CA LYS A 103 0.37 28.65 1.17
C LYS A 103 1.86 28.66 0.84
N LEU A 104 2.23 28.95 -0.42
CA LEU A 104 3.62 29.03 -0.83
C LEU A 104 4.30 30.35 -0.40
N GLN A 105 3.54 31.43 -0.24
CA GLN A 105 4.07 32.74 0.14
C GLN A 105 4.38 32.83 1.65
N GLN A 106 3.57 32.19 2.49
CA GLN A 106 3.80 32.16 3.94
C GLN A 106 5.09 31.40 4.30
N SER A 107 5.39 30.29 3.65
CA SER A 107 6.65 29.55 3.83
C SER A 107 7.92 30.32 3.42
N ALA A 108 7.81 31.32 2.53
CA ALA A 108 8.95 32.13 2.10
C ALA A 108 9.22 33.34 3.02
N SER A 109 8.26 33.69 3.88
CA SER A 109 8.31 34.90 4.71
C SER A 109 8.90 34.64 6.10
N GLU A 110 9.12 33.38 6.46
CA GLU A 110 9.54 32.94 7.81
C GLU A 110 11.05 32.67 7.94
N THR A 111 11.86 32.94 6.89
CA THR A 111 13.32 32.66 6.88
C THR A 111 14.23 33.89 6.94
N ALA A 112 13.72 35.09 7.26
CA ALA A 112 14.57 36.26 7.47
C ALA A 112 15.15 36.28 8.91
N PRO A 113 16.48 36.22 9.11
CA PRO A 113 17.07 36.36 10.43
C PRO A 113 16.96 37.81 10.88
N ASN A 114 16.27 38.04 12.00
CA ASN A 114 16.19 39.36 12.61
C ASN A 114 17.52 39.67 13.33
N THR A 115 18.41 40.40 12.66
CA THR A 115 19.56 41.08 13.30
C THR A 115 19.31 42.57 13.29
N THR A 116 19.09 43.18 14.46
CA THR A 116 19.77 44.40 14.93
C THR A 116 19.43 44.60 16.41
N ALA A 117 20.46 44.80 17.21
CA ALA A 117 20.42 45.02 18.65
C ALA A 117 20.13 46.49 19.01
N GLU A 118 19.31 46.73 20.04
CA GLU A 118 19.50 47.83 20.99
C GLU A 118 18.63 47.62 22.25
N ASN A 119 19.14 48.01 23.42
CA ASN A 119 18.62 47.80 24.79
C ASN A 119 18.82 49.13 25.56
N PRO A 120 18.27 49.39 26.78
CA PRO A 120 16.91 49.30 27.36
C PRO A 120 16.39 50.72 27.82
N PRO A 121 15.24 50.89 28.52
CA PRO A 121 15.28 50.96 30.00
C PRO A 121 13.98 50.49 30.73
N ALA A 122 13.98 50.73 32.05
CA ALA A 122 13.24 50.06 33.13
C ALA A 122 11.84 50.62 33.50
N SER A 123 11.18 49.81 34.38
CA SER A 123 10.18 50.14 35.41
C SER A 123 8.68 50.17 35.04
N ALA A 124 7.95 49.17 35.53
CA ALA A 124 6.89 49.38 36.54
C ALA A 124 6.39 48.04 37.12
N SER A 125 6.48 47.93 38.44
CA SER A 125 5.93 46.86 39.27
C SER A 125 4.41 46.93 39.35
N HIS A 126 3.71 45.80 39.24
CA HIS A 126 2.55 45.51 40.10
C HIS A 126 2.36 44.01 40.26
N ALA A 127 2.42 43.59 41.53
CA ALA A 127 2.17 42.24 42.00
C ALA A 127 0.70 42.12 42.43
N VAL A 128 0.05 41.00 42.14
CA VAL A 128 -0.85 40.34 43.12
C VAL A 128 -0.93 38.84 42.83
N ALA A 129 -0.86 38.05 43.91
CA ALA A 129 -0.67 36.61 43.95
C ALA A 129 -1.97 35.80 43.96
N SER A 130 -1.90 34.49 43.64
CA SER A 130 -2.27 33.37 44.55
C SER A 130 -2.48 32.00 43.84
N GLY A 131 -1.88 30.92 44.39
CA GLY A 131 -2.33 29.52 44.25
C GLY A 131 -1.38 28.52 43.54
N PRO A 132 -1.22 27.26 44.01
CA PRO A 132 0.10 26.59 44.11
C PRO A 132 0.49 25.61 42.98
N PRO A 133 1.79 25.20 42.91
CA PRO A 133 2.33 24.33 41.87
C PRO A 133 2.19 22.85 42.24
N GLY A 134 1.60 22.06 41.33
CA GLY A 134 1.63 20.60 41.36
C GLY A 134 2.91 20.09 40.71
N SER A 135 3.72 19.40 41.50
CA SER A 135 5.03 18.84 41.20
C SER A 135 5.02 17.81 40.08
N SER A 136 5.82 18.08 39.05
CA SER A 136 6.39 17.07 38.16
C SER A 136 7.43 16.25 38.91
N GLU A 137 7.14 14.99 39.25
CA GLU A 137 8.15 13.94 39.37
C GLU A 137 7.53 12.61 38.96
N SER A 138 7.89 12.13 37.77
CA SER A 138 7.91 10.69 37.50
C SER A 138 9.27 10.39 36.92
N ILE A 139 10.19 10.17 37.85
CA ILE A 139 11.43 9.42 37.64
C ILE A 139 10.98 7.98 37.33
N VAL A 140 10.97 7.62 36.05
CA VAL A 140 10.98 6.20 35.66
C VAL A 140 12.43 5.86 35.38
N ASN A 141 13.03 5.12 36.32
CA ASN A 141 14.34 4.49 36.16
C ASN A 141 14.42 3.74 34.82
N PRO A 142 15.54 3.83 34.09
CA PRO A 142 15.78 2.98 32.94
C PRO A 142 16.12 1.57 33.43
N HIS A 143 15.19 0.63 33.32
CA HIS A 143 15.55 -0.79 33.36
C HIS A 143 16.07 -1.16 31.95
N PRO A 144 17.31 -1.66 31.79
CA PRO A 144 17.69 -2.30 30.55
C PRO A 144 16.87 -3.60 30.45
N ASP A 145 16.43 -4.00 29.26
CA ASP A 145 15.62 -5.20 28.98
C ASP A 145 14.09 -5.05 28.84
N ALA A 146 13.57 -3.87 28.51
CA ALA A 146 12.29 -3.81 27.81
C ALA A 146 12.48 -4.22 26.34
N LYS A 147 12.32 -5.51 26.03
CA LYS A 147 12.09 -5.96 24.65
C LYS A 147 10.85 -5.26 24.13
N VAL A 148 11.03 -4.27 23.26
CA VAL A 148 9.97 -3.69 22.44
C VAL A 148 9.41 -4.82 21.59
N GLN A 149 8.30 -5.41 22.02
CA GLN A 149 7.56 -6.36 21.20
C GLN A 149 7.06 -5.62 19.96
N PRO A 150 7.26 -6.16 18.74
CA PRO A 150 6.65 -5.58 17.55
C PRO A 150 5.13 -5.56 17.72
N PRO A 151 4.43 -4.56 17.14
CA PRO A 151 2.98 -4.45 17.27
C PRO A 151 2.31 -5.77 16.90
N ASN A 152 1.42 -6.22 17.78
CA ASN A 152 0.73 -7.49 17.70
C ASN A 152 -0.06 -7.56 16.37
N GLN A 153 0.46 -8.29 15.38
CA GLN A 153 -0.13 -8.36 14.03
C GLN A 153 -1.54 -8.98 14.04
N GLY A 154 -1.87 -9.75 15.08
CA GLY A 154 -3.19 -10.35 15.29
C GLY A 154 -4.31 -9.32 15.47
N ASP A 155 -4.08 -8.28 16.28
CA ASP A 155 -5.12 -7.29 16.61
C ASP A 155 -5.49 -6.41 15.41
N GLN A 156 -4.54 -6.11 14.53
CA GLN A 156 -4.80 -5.34 13.30
C GLN A 156 -5.57 -6.15 12.26
N THR A 157 -5.28 -7.45 12.15
CA THR A 157 -5.97 -8.33 11.21
C THR A 157 -7.45 -8.44 11.57
N GLN A 158 -7.76 -8.57 12.86
CA GLN A 158 -9.14 -8.61 13.37
C GLN A 158 -9.91 -7.32 13.07
N GLN A 159 -9.30 -6.14 13.28
CA GLN A 159 -9.92 -4.85 12.96
C GLN A 159 -10.21 -4.69 11.46
N ILE A 160 -9.34 -5.23 10.60
CA ILE A 160 -9.54 -5.23 9.15
C ILE A 160 -10.71 -6.16 8.77
N GLU A 161 -10.76 -7.35 9.34
CA GLU A 161 -11.85 -8.32 9.09
C GLU A 161 -13.21 -7.77 9.50
N GLU A 162 -13.30 -7.13 10.66
CA GLU A 162 -14.52 -6.46 11.14
C GLU A 162 -14.98 -5.36 10.18
N LEU A 163 -14.02 -4.58 9.64
CA LEU A 163 -14.33 -3.55 8.65
C LEU A 163 -14.86 -4.14 7.34
N TYR A 164 -14.36 -5.29 6.89
CA TYR A 164 -14.89 -5.99 5.72
C TYR A 164 -16.26 -6.63 5.96
N ALA A 165 -16.56 -7.05 7.18
CA ALA A 165 -17.88 -7.60 7.52
C ALA A 165 -19.00 -6.55 7.36
N GLU A 166 -18.70 -5.26 7.57
CA GLU A 166 -19.66 -4.17 7.34
C GLU A 166 -19.75 -3.71 5.87
N LEU A 167 -18.86 -4.19 5.00
CA LEU A 167 -18.78 -3.79 3.60
C LEU A 167 -19.69 -4.64 2.72
N LYS A 168 -20.56 -3.98 1.96
CA LYS A 168 -21.20 -4.59 0.80
C LYS A 168 -20.17 -4.70 -0.33
N ILE A 169 -19.89 -5.95 -0.72
CA ILE A 169 -18.97 -6.30 -1.81
C ILE A 169 -19.78 -6.96 -2.91
N THR A 170 -19.77 -6.39 -4.13
CA THR A 170 -20.37 -7.06 -5.29
C THR A 170 -19.38 -8.08 -5.88
N PRO A 171 -19.87 -9.15 -6.53
CA PRO A 171 -18.97 -10.15 -7.13
C PRO A 171 -17.98 -9.53 -8.13
N GLU A 172 -18.41 -8.50 -8.85
CA GLU A 172 -17.60 -7.79 -9.86
C GLU A 172 -16.38 -7.07 -9.25
N VAL A 173 -16.52 -6.49 -8.06
CA VAL A 173 -15.40 -5.82 -7.37
C VAL A 173 -14.57 -6.78 -6.55
N MET A 174 -15.08 -7.97 -6.23
CA MET A 174 -14.43 -8.92 -5.33
C MET A 174 -13.08 -9.41 -5.86
N SER A 175 -13.00 -9.72 -7.16
CA SER A 175 -11.76 -10.10 -7.83
C SER A 175 -10.81 -8.93 -8.05
N GLY A 176 -11.35 -7.71 -8.11
CA GLY A 176 -10.61 -6.51 -8.46
C GLY A 176 -10.18 -6.44 -9.92
N GLN A 177 -9.52 -5.34 -10.26
CA GLN A 177 -8.99 -5.05 -11.58
C GLN A 177 -7.49 -4.82 -11.50
N TYR A 178 -6.73 -5.49 -12.37
CA TYR A 178 -5.28 -5.31 -12.44
C TYR A 178 -4.92 -4.03 -13.19
N ALA A 179 -3.97 -3.26 -12.64
CA ALA A 179 -3.40 -2.11 -13.32
C ALA A 179 -1.88 -2.08 -13.17
N ASN A 180 -1.20 -1.65 -14.23
CA ASN A 180 0.26 -1.47 -14.24
C ASN A 180 0.68 -0.01 -14.42
N ALA A 181 -0.29 0.89 -14.54
CA ALA A 181 -0.09 2.33 -14.61
C ALA A 181 -1.28 3.08 -14.06
N VAL A 182 -1.08 4.35 -13.74
CA VAL A 182 -2.16 5.27 -13.39
C VAL A 182 -1.89 6.62 -14.03
N LEU A 183 -2.91 7.18 -14.67
CA LEU A 183 -2.93 8.57 -15.06
C LEU A 183 -3.70 9.35 -13.99
N ILE A 184 -3.10 10.43 -13.49
CA ILE A 184 -3.65 11.23 -12.41
C ILE A 184 -3.90 12.64 -12.93
N GLY A 185 -5.14 13.07 -12.83
CA GLY A 185 -5.57 14.44 -13.08
C GLY A 185 -6.25 15.02 -11.84
N HIS A 186 -6.37 16.34 -11.78
CA HIS A 186 -7.05 17.02 -10.68
C HIS A 186 -7.90 18.17 -11.18
N SER A 187 -8.97 18.46 -10.43
CA SER A 187 -9.77 19.68 -10.55
C SER A 187 -9.61 20.50 -9.27
N ALA A 188 -10.42 21.54 -9.09
CA ALA A 188 -10.42 22.35 -7.88
C ALA A 188 -10.79 21.56 -6.61
N ASN A 189 -11.55 20.46 -6.72
CA ASN A 189 -12.13 19.77 -5.55
C ASN A 189 -11.80 18.27 -5.47
N GLU A 190 -11.32 17.67 -6.56
CA GLU A 190 -11.13 16.22 -6.66
C GLU A 190 -9.88 15.85 -7.47
N ILE A 191 -9.35 14.68 -7.17
CA ILE A 191 -8.38 13.97 -8.01
C ILE A 191 -9.08 12.81 -8.70
N SER A 192 -8.76 12.64 -9.97
CA SER A 192 -9.18 11.53 -10.81
C SER A 192 -8.00 10.58 -11.06
N PHE A 193 -8.23 9.30 -10.85
CA PHE A 193 -7.28 8.22 -11.11
C PHE A 193 -7.82 7.36 -12.24
N ASP A 194 -7.12 7.35 -13.36
CA ASP A 194 -7.36 6.42 -14.45
C ASP A 194 -6.34 5.30 -14.34
N PHE A 195 -6.75 4.19 -13.73
CA PHE A 195 -5.95 2.98 -13.65
C PHE A 195 -5.94 2.30 -15.01
N ILE A 196 -4.74 2.14 -15.56
CA ILE A 196 -4.52 1.67 -16.92
C ILE A 196 -3.92 0.27 -16.85
N THR A 197 -4.50 -0.61 -17.67
CA THR A 197 -3.90 -1.89 -18.01
C THR A 197 -3.31 -1.78 -19.39
N THR A 198 -2.00 -1.98 -19.49
CA THR A 198 -1.28 -1.95 -20.76
C THR A 198 -1.07 -3.37 -21.25
N PHE A 199 -1.88 -3.78 -22.24
CA PHE A 199 -1.73 -5.02 -22.99
C PHE A 199 -1.53 -4.73 -24.47
N PHE A 200 -0.85 -5.63 -25.19
CA PHE A 200 -0.83 -5.56 -26.65
C PHE A 200 -2.20 -5.96 -27.21
N PRO A 201 -2.76 -5.27 -28.22
CA PRO A 201 -2.14 -4.18 -28.99
C PRO A 201 -2.36 -2.77 -28.44
N ARG A 202 -3.26 -2.58 -27.45
CA ARG A 202 -3.62 -1.26 -26.92
C ARG A 202 -3.83 -1.28 -25.40
N SER A 203 -3.38 -0.22 -24.75
CA SER A 203 -3.74 0.07 -23.37
C SER A 203 -5.24 0.37 -23.23
N SER A 204 -5.82 0.01 -22.10
CA SER A 204 -7.20 0.33 -21.73
C SER A 204 -7.26 0.85 -20.30
N VAL A 205 -8.16 1.79 -20.04
CA VAL A 205 -8.52 2.19 -18.67
C VAL A 205 -9.36 1.06 -18.08
N ALA A 206 -8.86 0.45 -17.01
CA ALA A 206 -9.57 -0.59 -16.27
C ALA A 206 -10.55 0.03 -15.27
N SER A 207 -10.12 1.08 -14.57
CA SER A 207 -10.98 1.76 -13.61
C SER A 207 -10.67 3.25 -13.57
N ARG A 208 -11.73 4.06 -13.50
CA ARG A 208 -11.66 5.50 -13.28
C ARG A 208 -12.27 5.81 -11.93
N ILE A 209 -11.48 6.40 -11.04
CA ILE A 209 -11.90 6.69 -9.67
C ILE A 209 -11.71 8.16 -9.38
N HIS A 210 -12.75 8.79 -8.82
CA HIS A 210 -12.73 10.18 -8.40
C HIS A 210 -12.76 10.25 -6.87
N MET A 211 -11.90 11.07 -6.25
CA MET A 211 -11.92 11.26 -4.80
C MET A 211 -11.54 12.68 -4.41
N ALA A 212 -12.05 13.14 -3.27
CA ALA A 212 -11.74 14.46 -2.74
C ALA A 212 -10.24 14.62 -2.42
N ILE A 213 -9.70 15.83 -2.64
CA ILE A 213 -8.28 16.15 -2.42
C ILE A 213 -7.76 15.72 -1.03
N PRO A 214 -8.45 15.99 0.10
CA PRO A 214 -7.96 15.60 1.42
C PRO A 214 -7.82 14.08 1.58
N THR A 215 -8.71 13.32 0.95
CA THR A 215 -8.66 11.86 0.98
C THR A 215 -7.55 11.32 0.08
N ALA A 216 -7.28 11.96 -1.06
CA ALA A 216 -6.16 11.61 -1.91
C ALA A 216 -4.79 11.81 -1.22
N ARG A 217 -4.65 12.85 -0.37
CA ARG A 217 -3.45 13.05 0.47
C ARG A 217 -3.26 11.92 1.47
N ARG A 218 -4.32 11.53 2.17
CA ARG A 218 -4.28 10.39 3.09
C ARG A 218 -3.93 9.09 2.36
N LEU A 219 -4.48 8.86 1.17
CA LEU A 219 -4.12 7.71 0.34
C LEU A 219 -2.63 7.72 -0.01
N LEU A 220 -2.07 8.88 -0.38
CA LEU A 220 -0.63 9.00 -0.66
C LEU A 220 0.21 8.59 0.56
N ASP A 221 -0.14 9.07 1.75
CA ASP A 221 0.59 8.73 2.98
C ASP A 221 0.46 7.25 3.34
N SER A 222 -0.73 6.67 3.20
CA SER A 222 -0.96 5.23 3.38
C SER A 222 -0.15 4.39 2.39
N LEU A 223 -0.11 4.77 1.09
CA LEU A 223 0.70 4.09 0.09
C LEU A 223 2.19 4.17 0.41
N ARG A 224 2.69 5.31 0.91
CA ARG A 224 4.09 5.47 1.34
C ARG A 224 4.44 4.55 2.49
N GLN A 225 3.56 4.48 3.49
CA GLN A 225 3.76 3.61 4.64
C GLN A 225 3.76 2.14 4.22
N ALA A 226 2.76 1.72 3.44
CA ALA A 226 2.66 0.36 2.93
C ALA A 226 3.89 -0.02 2.09
N HIS A 227 4.36 0.88 1.22
CA HIS A 227 5.56 0.66 0.42
C HIS A 227 6.83 0.50 1.27
N ARG A 228 7.02 1.34 2.30
CA ARG A 228 8.16 1.21 3.23
C ARG A 228 8.13 -0.12 3.98
N GLN A 229 6.97 -0.53 4.48
CA GLN A 229 6.81 -1.82 5.16
C GLN A 229 7.11 -2.99 4.22
N TYR A 230 6.62 -2.92 2.98
CA TYR A 230 6.93 -3.90 1.95
C TYR A 230 8.44 -4.00 1.69
N GLN A 231 9.13 -2.87 1.54
CA GLN A 231 10.59 -2.85 1.32
C GLN A 231 11.36 -3.47 2.49
N GLN A 232 10.99 -3.15 3.73
CA GLN A 232 11.62 -3.74 4.92
C GLN A 232 11.45 -5.27 4.95
N ARG A 233 10.25 -5.76 4.61
CA ARG A 233 9.99 -7.20 4.52
C ARG A 233 10.79 -7.88 3.42
N GLN A 234 11.03 -7.22 2.28
CA GLN A 234 11.87 -7.77 1.21
C GLN A 234 13.35 -7.86 1.62
N THR A 235 13.81 -6.96 2.51
CA THR A 235 15.20 -7.00 3.00
C THR A 235 15.44 -8.02 4.12
N LYS A 236 14.39 -8.50 4.80
CA LYS A 236 14.48 -9.52 5.84
C LYS A 236 13.87 -10.83 5.32
N PRO A 237 14.67 -11.84 4.95
CA PRO A 237 14.13 -13.14 4.55
C PRO A 237 13.21 -13.70 5.65
N PRO A 238 12.13 -14.40 5.30
CA PRO A 238 11.34 -15.12 6.31
C PRO A 238 12.27 -16.09 7.04
N GLU A 239 12.31 -16.02 8.37
CA GLU A 239 13.00 -17.02 9.18
C GLU A 239 12.39 -18.40 8.83
N PRO A 240 13.21 -19.43 8.60
CA PRO A 240 12.70 -20.77 8.36
C PRO A 240 11.79 -21.15 9.54
N PRO A 241 10.66 -21.84 9.29
CA PRO A 241 9.78 -22.29 10.38
C PRO A 241 10.66 -23.04 11.38
N THR A 242 10.70 -22.54 12.62
CA THR A 242 11.38 -23.22 13.71
C THR A 242 10.83 -24.65 13.74
N ALA A 243 11.69 -25.64 13.47
CA ALA A 243 11.30 -27.03 13.58
C ALA A 243 10.66 -27.21 14.96
N PRO A 244 9.54 -27.96 15.08
CA PRO A 244 8.93 -28.21 16.38
C PRO A 244 10.02 -28.75 17.31
N GLU A 245 10.25 -28.03 18.40
CA GLU A 245 11.23 -28.41 19.43
C GLU A 245 10.95 -29.87 19.82
N PRO A 246 11.96 -30.76 19.82
CA PRO A 246 11.75 -32.15 20.20
C PRO A 246 11.14 -32.17 21.61
N PRO A 247 10.13 -33.02 21.86
CA PRO A 247 9.47 -33.06 23.16
C PRO A 247 10.51 -33.28 24.27
N PRO A 248 10.34 -32.65 25.44
CA PRO A 248 11.28 -32.77 26.54
C PRO A 248 11.45 -34.25 26.93
N PRO A 249 12.67 -34.68 27.32
CA PRO A 249 12.93 -36.06 27.69
C PRO A 249 12.03 -36.46 28.87
N GLU A 250 11.37 -37.61 28.72
CA GLU A 250 10.52 -38.22 29.75
C GLU A 250 11.34 -38.38 31.05
N PRO A 251 10.79 -37.99 32.22
CA PRO A 251 11.49 -38.18 33.49
C PRO A 251 11.75 -39.68 33.72
N PRO A 252 12.91 -40.04 34.30
CA PRO A 252 13.24 -41.43 34.56
C PRO A 252 12.18 -42.06 35.46
N ALA A 253 11.77 -43.28 35.11
CA ALA A 253 10.79 -44.06 35.86
C ALA A 253 11.23 -44.18 37.34
N PRO A 254 10.30 -44.06 38.31
CA PRO A 254 10.64 -44.23 39.71
C PRO A 254 11.13 -45.66 39.95
N ASP A 255 12.29 -45.78 40.60
CA ASP A 255 12.87 -47.04 41.05
C ASP A 255 11.83 -47.82 41.88
N THR A 256 11.25 -48.88 41.29
CA THR A 256 10.51 -49.88 42.05
C THR A 256 11.50 -50.62 42.96
N PRO A 257 11.32 -50.61 44.29
CA PRO A 257 12.20 -51.34 45.18
C PRO A 257 12.06 -52.85 44.97
N PRO A 258 13.12 -53.64 45.21
CA PRO A 258 13.10 -55.06 44.95
C PRO A 258 12.09 -55.78 45.84
N GLU A 259 11.24 -56.57 45.19
CA GLU A 259 10.30 -57.51 45.81
C GLU A 259 11.08 -58.55 46.61
N ASN A 260 10.79 -58.63 47.92
CA ASN A 260 11.47 -59.50 48.85
C ASN A 260 10.89 -60.92 48.72
N PRO A 261 11.70 -61.97 48.49
CA PRO A 261 11.19 -63.33 48.40
C PRO A 261 10.92 -63.91 49.80
N GLU A 262 9.69 -64.41 50.02
CA GLU A 262 9.35 -65.42 51.04
C GLU A 262 9.65 -66.83 50.53
#